data_AF-A0A6N9FRI3-F1
#
_entry.id   AF-A0A6N9FRI3-F1
#
_cell.length_a   1.000
_cell.length_b   1.000
_cell.length_c   1.000
_cell.angle_alpha   90.00
_cell.angle_beta   90.00
_cell.angle_gamma   90.00
#
_symmetry.space_group_name_H-M   'P 1'
#
loop_
_entity.id
_entity.type
_entity.pdbx_description
1 polymer ?
#
loop_
_entity_poly.entity_id
_entity_poly.type
_entity_poly.pdbx_seq_one_letter_code
_entity_poly.pdbx_strand_id
1 'polypeptide(L)'
;MPASTAAADNRFHALTPASLSKCEKSSVVSLALAVLKQRQRPGRLLKSPRDIADFLRLKLAGRRNEVFGVIFLDTRLRLIEIAELFNGTIDGATVYTRVVVQQALERDAAAVIAFHNHPSGVAEPSDADRTLTEK
;
A
#
# COMPACT_ATOMS: atom_id res chain seq x y z
N MET A 1 27.58 9.46 -32.74
CA MET A 1 26.82 9.21 -31.50
C MET A 1 25.51 8.50 -31.86
N PRO A 2 25.46 7.16 -31.94
CA PRO A 2 24.20 6.48 -32.16
C PRO A 2 23.49 6.28 -30.81
N ALA A 3 22.22 6.66 -30.76
CA ALA A 3 21.34 6.45 -29.63
C ALA A 3 21.14 4.95 -29.38
N SER A 4 21.46 4.50 -28.17
CA SER A 4 21.39 3.12 -27.74
C SER A 4 19.93 2.65 -27.61
N THR A 5 19.60 1.65 -28.43
CA THR A 5 18.37 0.84 -28.48
C THR A 5 18.15 0.03 -27.20
N ALA A 6 17.26 0.50 -26.31
CA ALA A 6 16.82 -0.28 -25.13
C ALA A 6 15.29 -0.56 -25.11
N ALA A 7 14.54 -0.13 -26.12
CA ALA A 7 13.10 -0.39 -26.22
C ALA A 7 12.75 -1.80 -26.75
N ALA A 8 13.73 -2.65 -27.03
CA ALA A 8 13.59 -3.82 -27.91
C ALA A 8 13.18 -5.14 -27.24
N ASP A 9 12.89 -5.19 -25.94
CA ASP A 9 12.50 -6.47 -25.29
C ASP A 9 11.42 -6.34 -24.19
N ASN A 10 10.51 -5.38 -24.35
CA ASN A 10 9.33 -5.30 -23.49
C ASN A 10 8.25 -6.30 -23.95
N ARG A 11 8.35 -7.54 -23.45
CA ARG A 11 7.36 -8.60 -23.68
C ARG A 11 5.92 -8.25 -23.27
N PHE A 12 5.71 -7.19 -22.49
CA PHE A 12 4.39 -6.72 -22.07
C PHE A 12 3.80 -5.61 -22.94
N HIS A 13 4.57 -5.00 -23.87
CA HIS A 13 4.14 -3.80 -24.61
C HIS A 13 2.88 -4.01 -25.45
N ALA A 14 2.70 -5.20 -26.03
CA ALA A 14 1.55 -5.52 -26.87
C ALA A 14 0.34 -6.05 -26.09
N LEU A 15 0.48 -6.32 -24.78
CA LEU A 15 -0.60 -6.87 -23.97
C LEU A 15 -1.56 -5.77 -23.53
N THR A 16 -2.85 -6.04 -23.68
CA THR A 16 -3.92 -5.15 -23.19
C THR A 16 -4.82 -5.90 -22.22
N PRO A 17 -5.51 -5.25 -21.28
CA PRO A 17 -6.45 -5.93 -20.39
C PRO A 17 -7.55 -6.70 -21.15
N ALA A 18 -7.89 -6.29 -22.37
CA ALA A 18 -8.88 -6.97 -23.20
C ALA A 18 -8.35 -8.30 -23.78
N SER A 19 -7.04 -8.40 -24.05
CA SER A 19 -6.41 -9.59 -24.64
C SER A 19 -6.07 -10.68 -23.62
N LEU A 20 -6.33 -10.46 -22.33
CA LEU A 20 -5.97 -11.38 -21.25
C LEU A 20 -7.19 -12.16 -20.73
N SER A 21 -7.01 -13.46 -20.53
CA SER A 21 -7.94 -14.31 -19.80
C SER A 21 -8.05 -13.88 -18.33
N LYS A 22 -9.07 -14.38 -17.62
CA LYS A 22 -9.26 -14.11 -16.19
C LYS A 22 -8.06 -14.53 -15.34
N CYS A 23 -7.51 -15.72 -15.61
CA CYS A 23 -6.34 -16.23 -14.89
C CYS A 23 -5.09 -15.38 -15.16
N GLU A 24 -4.85 -14.99 -16.40
CA GLU A 24 -3.72 -14.13 -16.75
C GLU A 24 -3.83 -12.75 -16.09
N LYS A 25 -5.03 -12.15 -16.04
CA LYS A 25 -5.26 -10.91 -15.28
C LYS A 25 -4.85 -11.05 -13.82
N SER A 26 -5.25 -12.15 -13.17
CA SER A 26 -4.84 -12.43 -11.79
C SER A 26 -3.32 -12.58 -11.66
N SER A 27 -2.66 -13.31 -12.56
CA SER A 27 -1.20 -13.46 -12.56
C SER A 27 -0.47 -12.13 -12.77
N VAL A 28 -0.97 -11.25 -13.65
CA VAL A 28 -0.41 -9.91 -13.87
C VAL A 28 -0.53 -9.05 -12.62
N VAL A 29 -1.68 -9.07 -11.94
CA VAL A 29 -1.86 -8.35 -10.66
C VAL A 29 -0.91 -8.89 -9.60
N SER A 30 -0.79 -10.22 -9.46
CA SER A 30 0.15 -10.83 -8.51
C SER A 30 1.61 -10.48 -8.82
N LEU A 31 2.01 -10.47 -10.09
CA LEU A 31 3.36 -10.06 -10.51
C LEU A 31 3.61 -8.58 -10.22
N ALA A 32 2.65 -7.71 -10.55
CA ALA A 32 2.74 -6.28 -10.26
C ALA A 32 2.88 -6.04 -8.74
N LEU A 33 2.10 -6.73 -7.92
CA LEU A 33 2.25 -6.70 -6.46
C LEU A 33 3.64 -7.17 -6.00
N ALA A 34 4.17 -8.24 -6.59
CA ALA A 34 5.51 -8.71 -6.26
C ALA A 34 6.58 -7.66 -6.61
N VAL A 35 6.49 -7.04 -7.79
CA VAL A 35 7.39 -5.96 -8.22
C VAL A 35 7.30 -4.74 -7.29
N LEU A 36 6.09 -4.31 -6.92
CA LEU A 36 5.89 -3.18 -6.00
C LEU A 36 6.35 -3.54 -4.58
N LYS A 37 6.10 -4.76 -4.09
CA LYS A 37 6.58 -5.24 -2.79
C LYS A 37 8.10 -5.27 -2.73
N GLN A 38 8.77 -5.66 -3.81
CA GLN A 38 10.24 -5.57 -3.87
C GLN A 38 10.75 -4.13 -3.75
N ARG A 39 9.92 -3.13 -4.12
CA ARG A 39 10.25 -1.73 -3.85
C ARG A 39 10.08 -1.41 -2.38
N GLN A 40 9.17 -2.04 -1.65
CA GLN A 40 8.92 -1.80 -0.22
C GLN A 40 9.60 -2.85 0.68
N ARG A 41 10.94 -2.84 0.71
CA ARG A 41 11.74 -3.73 1.57
C ARG A 41 12.13 -3.05 2.89
N PRO A 42 12.26 -3.81 3.99
CA PRO A 42 12.81 -3.29 5.24
C PRO A 42 14.16 -2.59 5.03
N GLY A 43 14.38 -1.49 5.75
CA GLY A 43 15.57 -0.64 5.65
C GLY A 43 15.57 0.35 4.47
N ARG A 44 14.54 0.34 3.60
CA ARG A 44 14.45 1.32 2.51
C ARG A 44 13.84 2.63 3.01
N LEU A 45 14.48 3.74 2.65
CA LEU A 45 13.92 5.08 2.83
C LEU A 45 12.66 5.27 1.97
N LEU A 46 11.57 5.73 2.59
CA LEU A 46 10.39 6.17 1.86
C LEU A 46 10.69 7.50 1.17
N LYS A 47 10.86 7.47 -0.16
CA LYS A 47 11.22 8.66 -0.96
C LYS A 47 10.03 9.52 -1.34
N SER A 48 8.84 8.93 -1.44
CA SER A 48 7.63 9.63 -1.85
C SER A 48 6.38 8.95 -1.30
N PRO A 49 5.36 9.71 -0.86
CA PRO A 49 4.03 9.18 -0.57
C PRO A 49 3.39 8.45 -1.76
N ARG A 50 3.77 8.77 -3.00
CA ARG A 50 3.22 8.11 -4.20
C ARG A 50 3.65 6.64 -4.29
N ASP A 51 4.93 6.36 -4.00
CA ASP A 51 5.48 5.00 -4.08
C ASP A 51 4.76 4.01 -3.16
N ILE A 52 4.37 4.49 -1.98
CA ILE A 52 3.63 3.68 -1.00
C ILE A 52 2.14 3.62 -1.35
N ALA A 53 1.55 4.72 -1.83
CA ALA A 53 0.16 4.75 -2.25
C ALA A 53 -0.12 3.79 -3.42
N ASP A 54 0.78 3.68 -4.41
CA ASP A 54 0.59 2.76 -5.53
C ASP A 54 0.66 1.29 -5.10
N PHE A 55 1.56 0.96 -4.17
CA PHE A 55 1.61 -0.36 -3.55
C PHE A 55 0.32 -0.65 -2.77
N LEU A 56 -0.13 0.27 -1.94
CA LEU A 56 -1.34 0.11 -1.11
C LEU A 56 -2.60 0.03 -1.96
N ARG A 57 -2.74 0.86 -3.00
CA ARG A 57 -3.87 0.79 -3.95
C ARG A 57 -3.98 -0.59 -4.55
N LEU A 58 -2.88 -1.15 -5.04
CA LEU A 58 -2.91 -2.48 -5.66
C LEU A 58 -3.14 -3.58 -4.60
N LYS A 59 -2.57 -3.44 -3.40
CA LYS A 59 -2.70 -4.44 -2.32
C LYS A 59 -4.11 -4.50 -1.75
N LEU A 60 -4.76 -3.34 -1.60
CA LEU A 60 -6.10 -3.20 -1.04
C LEU A 60 -7.20 -3.17 -2.13
N ALA A 61 -6.83 -3.17 -3.41
CA ALA A 61 -7.78 -3.24 -4.51
C ALA A 61 -8.70 -4.46 -4.37
N GLY A 62 -10.01 -4.22 -4.46
CA GLY A 62 -11.02 -5.28 -4.37
C GLY A 62 -11.32 -5.77 -2.96
N ARG A 63 -10.72 -5.19 -1.90
CA ARG A 63 -11.19 -5.39 -0.53
C ARG A 63 -12.60 -4.79 -0.41
N ARG A 64 -13.55 -5.61 0.02
CA ARG A 64 -14.97 -5.22 0.18
C ARG A 64 -15.23 -4.44 1.46
N ASN A 65 -14.33 -4.57 2.43
CA ASN A 65 -14.40 -3.91 3.72
C ASN A 65 -13.24 -2.92 3.83
N GLU A 66 -13.40 -1.94 4.72
CA GLU A 66 -12.30 -1.10 5.15
C GLU A 66 -11.25 -1.93 5.87
N VAL A 67 -10.00 -1.71 5.51
CA VAL A 67 -8.84 -2.26 6.20
C VAL A 67 -7.98 -1.09 6.65
N PHE A 68 -7.74 -0.99 7.95
CA PHE A 68 -6.81 -0.03 8.52
C PHE A 68 -5.48 -0.72 8.78
N GLY A 69 -4.40 -0.08 8.37
CA GLY A 69 -3.06 -0.56 8.59
C GLY A 69 -2.07 0.56 8.89
N VAL A 70 -0.87 0.13 9.27
CA VAL A 70 0.21 1.00 9.71
C VAL A 70 1.50 0.58 9.04
N ILE A 71 2.28 1.59 8.62
CA ILE A 71 3.64 1.45 8.17
C ILE A 71 4.54 1.93 9.32
N PHE A 72 5.39 1.04 9.82
CA PHE A 72 6.33 1.31 10.89
C PHE A 72 7.67 1.76 10.30
N LEU A 73 8.24 2.82 10.84
CA LEU A 73 9.46 3.46 10.34
C LEU A 73 10.52 3.61 11.44
N ASP A 74 11.79 3.47 11.06
CA ASP A 74 12.91 3.75 11.95
C ASP A 74 13.18 5.27 12.07
N THR A 75 14.15 5.64 12.91
CA THR A 75 14.55 7.04 13.15
C THR A 75 15.07 7.77 11.89
N ARG A 76 15.37 7.04 10.83
CA ARG A 76 15.81 7.57 9.52
C ARG A 76 14.69 7.48 8.47
N LEU A 77 13.44 7.29 8.90
CA LEU A 77 12.25 7.16 8.05
C LEU A 77 12.35 6.00 7.04
N ARG A 78 13.04 4.92 7.44
CA ARG A 78 13.14 3.70 6.65
C ARG A 78 12.09 2.71 7.07
N LEU A 79 11.53 2.00 6.10
CA LEU A 79 10.52 0.98 6.33
C LEU A 79 11.05 -0.10 7.29
N ILE A 80 10.32 -0.36 8.37
CA ILE A 80 10.50 -1.55 9.21
C ILE A 80 9.53 -2.63 8.72
N GLU A 81 8.23 -2.35 8.77
CA GLU A 81 7.17 -3.29 8.41
C GLU A 81 5.89 -2.55 7.97
N ILE A 82 5.05 -3.21 7.18
CA ILE A 82 3.70 -2.76 6.84
C ILE A 82 2.72 -3.81 7.38
N ALA A 83 1.85 -3.42 8.32
CA ALA A 83 0.87 -4.30 8.93
C ALA A 83 -0.57 -3.82 8.69
N GLU A 84 -1.48 -4.76 8.47
CA GLU A 84 -2.92 -4.52 8.50
C GLU A 84 -3.38 -4.84 9.93
N LEU A 85 -3.92 -3.85 10.66
CA LEU A 85 -4.21 -3.96 12.09
C LEU A 85 -5.70 -4.15 12.39
N PHE A 86 -6.58 -3.55 11.59
CA PHE A 86 -8.02 -3.64 11.80
C PHE A 86 -8.74 -3.92 10.49
N ASN A 87 -9.75 -4.79 10.57
CA ASN A 87 -10.66 -5.07 9.48
C ASN A 87 -12.04 -4.57 9.91
N GLY A 88 -12.60 -3.65 9.15
CA GLY A 88 -13.87 -3.00 9.41
C GLY A 88 -15.02 -3.62 8.62
N THR A 89 -16.07 -2.83 8.50
CA THR A 89 -17.23 -3.07 7.64
C THR A 89 -17.05 -2.32 6.32
N ILE A 90 -18.13 -2.16 5.55
CA ILE A 90 -18.12 -1.36 4.32
C ILE A 90 -18.03 0.17 4.60
N ASP A 91 -18.44 0.60 5.79
CA ASP A 91 -18.62 2.03 6.17
C ASP A 91 -17.63 2.49 7.25
N GLY A 92 -16.69 1.64 7.69
CA GLY A 92 -15.81 2.01 8.78
C GLY A 92 -15.02 0.86 9.38
N ALA A 93 -13.79 1.14 9.84
CA ALA A 93 -13.06 0.32 10.79
C ALA A 93 -12.93 1.02 12.16
N THR A 94 -13.21 0.31 13.25
CA THR A 94 -12.90 0.81 14.59
C THR A 94 -11.40 0.68 14.86
N VAL A 95 -10.74 1.81 15.10
CA VAL A 95 -9.30 1.88 15.36
C VAL A 95 -9.06 2.15 16.84
N TYR A 96 -8.21 1.34 17.46
CA TYR A 96 -7.78 1.54 18.85
C TYR A 96 -6.35 2.06 18.88
N THR A 97 -6.16 3.36 19.15
CA THR A 97 -4.84 4.01 19.19
C THR A 97 -3.84 3.28 20.08
N ARG A 98 -4.29 2.76 21.24
CA ARG A 98 -3.43 1.98 22.15
C ARG A 98 -2.76 0.77 21.47
N VAL A 99 -3.46 0.12 20.54
CA VAL A 99 -2.94 -1.04 19.80
C VAL A 99 -1.93 -0.58 18.76
N VAL A 100 -2.19 0.53 18.07
CA VAL A 100 -1.23 1.14 17.13
C VAL A 100 0.07 1.48 17.85
N VAL A 101 -0.03 2.14 19.02
CA VAL A 101 1.13 2.50 19.84
C VAL A 101 1.85 1.25 20.35
N GLN A 102 1.12 0.26 20.86
CA GLN A 102 1.72 -1.01 21.30
C GLN A 102 2.50 -1.68 20.17
N GLN A 103 1.89 -1.80 18.98
CA GLN A 103 2.53 -2.42 17.81
C GLN A 103 3.75 -1.63 17.30
N ALA A 104 3.74 -0.30 17.46
CA ALA A 104 4.88 0.55 17.15
C ALA A 104 6.04 0.31 18.12
N LEU A 105 5.75 0.24 19.43
CA LEU A 105 6.74 -0.04 20.47
C LEU A 105 7.34 -1.45 20.32
N GLU A 106 6.52 -2.46 20.04
CA GLU A 106 6.97 -3.84 19.79
C GLU A 106 7.95 -3.96 18.61
N ARG A 107 7.99 -2.96 17.72
CA ARG A 107 8.84 -2.93 16.52
C ARG A 107 9.94 -1.88 16.57
N ASP A 108 10.13 -1.23 17.73
CA ASP A 108 11.05 -0.10 17.89
C ASP A 108 10.84 1.00 16.84
N ALA A 109 9.58 1.23 16.44
CA ALA A 109 9.23 2.22 15.43
C ALA A 109 9.36 3.64 16.01
N ALA A 110 10.14 4.48 15.34
CA ALA A 110 10.29 5.89 15.69
C ALA A 110 9.18 6.77 15.08
N ALA A 111 8.58 6.31 13.99
CA ALA A 111 7.46 6.99 13.34
C ALA A 111 6.50 5.96 12.72
N VAL A 112 5.26 6.38 12.51
CA VAL A 112 4.22 5.57 11.88
C VAL A 112 3.50 6.36 10.79
N ILE A 113 3.07 5.67 9.75
CA ILE A 113 2.12 6.20 8.75
C ILE A 113 0.89 5.29 8.77
N ALA A 114 -0.28 5.86 9.06
CA ALA A 114 -1.55 5.16 8.97
C ALA A 114 -2.08 5.14 7.52
N PHE A 115 -2.81 4.09 7.17
CA PHE A 115 -3.54 4.00 5.91
C PHE A 115 -4.84 3.22 6.08
N HIS A 116 -5.83 3.54 5.25
CA HIS A 116 -7.01 2.71 5.05
C HIS A 116 -7.53 2.80 3.62
N ASN A 117 -8.36 1.86 3.22
CA ASN A 117 -9.14 1.93 1.98
C ASN A 117 -10.60 2.28 2.28
N HIS A 118 -11.20 3.04 1.38
CA HIS A 118 -12.65 3.23 1.27
C HIS A 118 -13.19 2.34 0.15
N PRO A 119 -13.98 1.28 0.43
CA PRO A 119 -14.56 0.42 -0.60
C PRO A 119 -15.42 1.16 -1.63
N SER A 120 -15.97 2.32 -1.25
CA SER A 120 -16.72 3.24 -2.13
C SER A 120 -15.86 3.80 -3.27
N GLY A 121 -14.53 3.78 -3.14
CA GLY A 121 -13.59 4.39 -4.08
C GLY A 121 -13.42 5.90 -3.91
N VAL A 122 -14.13 6.53 -2.97
CA VAL A 122 -13.98 7.95 -2.63
C VAL A 122 -12.89 8.09 -1.56
N ALA A 123 -11.87 8.91 -1.83
CA ALA A 123 -10.72 9.09 -0.94
C ALA A 123 -10.84 10.33 -0.03
N GLU A 124 -12.02 10.93 0.07
CA GLU A 124 -12.27 12.05 0.97
C GLU A 124 -12.27 11.54 2.43
N PRO A 125 -11.51 12.19 3.34
CA PRO A 125 -11.47 11.77 4.73
C PRO A 125 -12.81 12.05 5.39
N SER A 126 -13.33 11.05 6.11
CA SER A 126 -14.50 11.24 6.98
C SER A 126 -14.14 12.09 8.20
N ASP A 127 -15.14 12.62 8.90
CA ASP A 127 -14.90 13.32 10.17
C ASP A 127 -14.30 12.39 11.24
N ALA A 128 -14.60 11.09 11.17
CA ALA A 128 -13.98 10.08 12.01
C ALA A 128 -12.47 9.93 11.72
N ASP A 129 -12.08 9.95 10.43
CA ASP A 129 -10.67 9.90 10.01
C ASP A 129 -9.88 11.11 10.52
N ARG A 130 -10.48 12.31 10.42
CA ARG A 130 -9.89 13.55 10.93
C ARG A 130 -9.71 13.49 12.45
N THR A 131 -10.78 13.13 13.16
CA THR A 131 -10.76 13.01 14.62
C THR A 131 -9.73 11.99 15.10
N LEU A 132 -9.57 10.87 14.39
CA LEU A 132 -8.57 9.85 14.70
C LEU A 132 -7.15 10.39 14.50
N THR A 133 -6.93 11.18 13.45
CA THR A 133 -5.61 11.75 13.12
C THR A 133 -5.17 12.82 14.13
N GLU A 134 -6.11 13.52 14.77
CA GLU A 134 -5.83 14.58 15.76
C GLU A 134 -5.60 14.06 17.20
N LYS A 135 -5.84 12.77 17.46
CA LYS A 135 -5.70 12.14 18.79
C LYS A 135 -4.33 11.49 19.00
#